data_AF-A0A9E5UNS7-F1
#
_entry.id   AF-A0A9E5UNS7-F1
#
_cell.length_a   1.000
_cell.length_b   1.000
_cell.length_c   1.000
_cell.angle_alpha   90.00
_cell.angle_beta   90.00
_cell.angle_gamma   90.00
#
_symmetry.space_group_name_H-M   'P 1'
#
loop_
_entity.id
_entity.type
_entity.pdbx_description
1 polymer ?
#
loop_
_entity_poly.entity_id
_entity_poly.type
_entity_poly.pdbx_seq_one_letter_code
_entity_poly.pdbx_strand_id
1 'polypeptide(L)'
;MMVFLCNPKFILNRMPHPIIFAKRQELDVQMLIEGQLPEDIYGVVLLTSPTGSVNSGGLPFPAQEPDGDYNREYGSPLMNGDGMIFKLDFNQKGQVSLKARLMKTPCYYADEATKIGGVASRQRLYRKYGFRNTGIARLSLHLGARNELNTAIIPFRFSNTEAPRLLATYDVGRPFELDPASLTLITPIGQNTEWIPTTPGIVKMPFPLVQSTAHPVFDPLTKEVFTVNYTRALHTMISSEHFRQLMLGNEKNWKRPLRKWPRSTKPTKTQHVRWRKCKNY
;
A
#
# COMPACT_ATOMS: atom_id res chain seq x y z
N MET A 1 -0.80 28.24 19.09
CA MET A 1 -0.16 27.03 19.65
C MET A 1 -1.26 26.20 20.30
N MET A 2 -1.79 25.22 19.57
CA MET A 2 -2.94 24.42 20.01
C MET A 2 -2.39 23.29 20.89
N VAL A 3 -2.52 23.46 22.20
CA VAL A 3 -2.11 22.44 23.17
C VAL A 3 -3.29 21.48 23.32
N PHE A 4 -3.16 20.27 22.78
CA PHE A 4 -4.04 19.16 23.13
C PHE A 4 -3.73 18.70 24.56
N LEU A 5 -4.24 19.43 25.56
CA LEU A 5 -4.30 18.93 26.93
C LEU A 5 -5.49 17.99 27.02
N CYS A 6 -5.25 16.72 26.71
CA CYS A 6 -6.14 15.66 27.15
C CYS A 6 -6.01 15.54 28.67
N ASN A 7 -7.12 15.73 29.36
CA ASN A 7 -7.28 15.53 30.81
C ASN A 7 -6.64 14.18 31.23
N PRO A 8 -5.70 14.13 32.19
CA PRO A 8 -4.91 12.92 32.50
C PRO A 8 -5.72 11.79 33.16
N LYS A 9 -7.05 11.92 33.22
CA LYS A 9 -7.99 10.88 33.69
C LYS A 9 -8.82 10.25 32.57
N PHE A 10 -8.55 10.52 31.29
CA PHE A 10 -9.14 9.76 30.19
C PHE A 10 -8.45 8.40 30.05
N ILE A 11 -8.96 7.49 30.87
CA ILE A 11 -8.82 6.04 30.87
C ILE A 11 -8.54 5.49 29.45
N LEU A 12 -7.31 5.04 29.23
CA LEU A 12 -6.84 4.23 28.09
C LEU A 12 -7.58 2.86 27.94
N ASN A 13 -8.64 2.64 28.71
CA ASN A 13 -9.29 1.37 28.99
C ASN A 13 -10.66 1.23 28.29
N ARG A 14 -10.92 1.99 27.22
CA ARG A 14 -12.18 1.91 26.43
C ARG A 14 -11.99 2.05 24.92
N MET A 15 -10.89 1.58 24.35
CA MET A 15 -10.91 1.22 22.93
C MET A 15 -11.35 -0.25 22.82
N PRO A 16 -12.58 -0.55 22.37
CA PRO A 16 -13.05 -1.94 22.25
C PRO A 16 -12.23 -2.75 21.24
N HIS A 17 -11.37 -2.09 20.46
CA HIS A 17 -10.54 -2.69 19.43
C HIS A 17 -9.13 -2.07 19.46
N PRO A 18 -8.09 -2.81 19.03
CA PRO A 18 -6.73 -2.27 18.95
C PRO A 18 -6.62 -1.14 17.91
N ILE A 19 -5.58 -0.30 18.01
CA ILE A 19 -5.35 0.83 17.08
C ILE A 19 -5.26 0.38 15.61
N ILE A 20 -4.79 -0.85 15.37
CA ILE A 20 -4.67 -1.45 14.04
C ILE A 20 -6.01 -1.97 13.49
N PHE A 21 -7.09 -1.89 14.26
CA PHE A 21 -8.39 -2.39 13.83
C PHE A 21 -8.94 -1.53 12.70
N ALA A 22 -9.38 -2.18 11.63
CA ALA A 22 -10.00 -1.52 10.51
C ALA A 22 -11.07 -2.39 9.88
N LYS A 23 -12.15 -1.76 9.42
CA LYS A 23 -13.16 -2.40 8.58
C LYS A 23 -12.98 -1.97 7.14
N ARG A 24 -13.49 -2.79 6.23
CA ARG A 24 -13.51 -2.54 4.78
C ARG A 24 -14.79 -1.85 4.30
N GLN A 25 -15.63 -1.41 5.24
CA GLN A 25 -16.92 -0.82 4.94
C GLN A 25 -16.72 0.60 4.38
N GLU A 26 -17.28 0.84 3.20
CA GLU A 26 -17.37 2.18 2.63
C GLU A 26 -18.47 2.98 3.33
N LEU A 27 -18.23 4.28 3.54
CA LEU A 27 -19.10 5.14 4.36
C LEU A 27 -19.43 6.43 3.63
N ASP A 28 -20.63 6.94 3.85
CA ASP A 28 -21.06 8.28 3.45
C ASP A 28 -21.93 8.82 4.58
N VAL A 29 -21.32 9.56 5.50
CA VAL A 29 -21.94 9.92 6.78
C VAL A 29 -21.64 11.36 7.17
N GLN A 30 -22.59 11.98 7.88
CA GLN A 30 -22.36 13.25 8.55
C GLN A 30 -21.71 13.00 9.91
N MET A 31 -20.66 13.75 10.25
CA MET A 31 -19.97 13.63 11.52
C MET A 31 -20.71 14.39 12.63
N LEU A 32 -20.72 13.82 13.83
CA LEU A 32 -21.11 14.53 15.05
C LEU A 32 -19.96 15.45 15.48
N ILE A 33 -20.29 16.69 15.82
CA ILE A 33 -19.33 17.71 16.23
C ILE A 33 -19.56 18.02 17.70
N GLU A 34 -18.51 17.85 18.51
CA GLU A 34 -18.47 18.31 19.90
C GLU A 34 -17.66 19.62 19.96
N GLY A 35 -18.24 20.66 20.57
CA GLY A 35 -17.65 22.00 20.59
C GLY A 35 -18.06 22.85 19.39
N GLN A 36 -17.19 23.78 18.98
CA GLN A 36 -17.44 24.72 17.88
C GLN A 36 -16.37 24.57 16.80
N LEU A 37 -16.80 24.43 15.55
CA LEU A 37 -15.90 24.50 14.39
C LEU A 37 -15.53 25.97 14.10
N PRO A 38 -14.28 26.26 13.71
CA PRO A 38 -13.91 27.58 13.21
C PRO A 38 -14.80 27.96 12.02
N GLU A 39 -15.24 29.23 11.97
CA GLU A 39 -16.14 29.68 10.90
C GLU A 39 -15.45 29.86 9.54
N ASP A 40 -14.12 29.97 9.55
CA ASP A 40 -13.25 30.18 8.40
C ASP A 40 -12.63 28.87 7.87
N ILE A 41 -12.95 27.72 8.48
CA ILE A 41 -12.49 26.43 7.97
C ILE A 41 -13.21 26.08 6.66
N TYR A 42 -12.43 25.72 5.65
CA TYR A 42 -12.92 25.31 4.35
C TYR A 42 -11.95 24.33 3.72
N GLY A 43 -12.44 23.47 2.83
CA GLY A 43 -11.65 22.49 2.10
C GLY A 43 -11.84 21.07 2.61
N VAL A 44 -10.83 20.23 2.36
CA VAL A 44 -10.94 18.78 2.57
C VAL A 44 -9.67 18.24 3.23
N VAL A 45 -9.84 17.28 4.14
CA VAL A 45 -8.75 16.47 4.68
C VAL A 45 -8.84 15.08 4.09
N LEU A 46 -7.75 14.62 3.50
CA LEU A 46 -7.64 13.31 2.87
C LEU A 46 -6.67 12.44 3.68
N LEU A 47 -7.12 11.24 4.02
CA LEU A 47 -6.34 10.24 4.73
C LEU A 47 -6.42 8.93 3.96
N THR A 48 -5.38 8.11 4.06
CA THR A 48 -5.42 6.72 3.60
C THR A 48 -4.99 5.81 4.72
N SER A 49 -5.58 4.62 4.78
CA SER A 49 -5.21 3.58 5.73
C SER A 49 -5.35 2.20 5.09
N PRO A 50 -4.43 1.25 5.37
CA PRO A 50 -4.62 -0.14 5.02
C PRO A 50 -5.82 -0.77 5.77
N THR A 51 -6.62 -1.59 5.08
CA THR A 51 -7.85 -2.19 5.62
C THR A 51 -7.94 -3.70 5.40
N GLY A 52 -6.81 -4.40 5.58
CA GLY A 52 -6.72 -5.85 5.41
C GLY A 52 -6.97 -6.30 3.97
N SER A 53 -7.22 -7.58 3.76
CA SER A 53 -7.39 -8.16 2.42
C SER A 53 -8.84 -8.55 2.13
N VAL A 54 -9.07 -8.99 0.90
CA VAL A 54 -10.31 -9.63 0.47
C VAL A 54 -10.64 -10.91 1.26
N ASN A 55 -9.63 -11.60 1.82
CA ASN A 55 -9.81 -12.79 2.66
C ASN A 55 -10.10 -12.39 4.12
N SER A 56 -9.44 -11.37 4.65
CA SER A 56 -9.56 -11.02 6.08
C SER A 56 -10.80 -10.22 6.43
N GLY A 57 -11.43 -9.52 5.47
CA GLY A 57 -12.61 -8.70 5.74
C GLY A 57 -12.33 -7.41 6.55
N GLY A 58 -11.06 -7.16 6.88
CA GLY A 58 -10.62 -6.07 7.73
C GLY A 58 -9.33 -6.41 8.46
N LEU A 59 -9.02 -5.65 9.51
CA LEU A 59 -7.88 -5.86 10.39
C LEU A 59 -8.34 -6.04 11.84
N PRO A 60 -7.62 -6.84 12.64
CA PRO A 60 -6.43 -7.62 12.27
C PRO A 60 -6.76 -8.78 11.32
N PHE A 61 -5.75 -9.33 10.64
CA PHE A 61 -5.92 -10.59 9.90
C PHE A 61 -6.38 -11.69 10.88
N PRO A 62 -7.47 -12.42 10.60
CA PRO A 62 -7.98 -13.44 11.53
C PRO A 62 -7.02 -14.62 11.62
N ALA A 63 -7.01 -15.33 12.75
CA ALA A 63 -6.14 -16.50 12.95
C ALA A 63 -6.59 -17.73 12.14
N GLN A 64 -7.87 -17.79 11.81
CA GLN A 64 -8.50 -18.88 11.07
C GLN A 64 -9.24 -18.34 9.84
N GLU A 65 -9.28 -19.17 8.81
CA GLU A 65 -10.13 -18.99 7.64
C GLU A 65 -11.58 -19.40 7.95
N PRO A 66 -12.57 -19.09 7.08
CA PRO A 66 -13.98 -19.44 7.33
C PRO A 66 -14.27 -20.94 7.49
N ASP A 67 -13.40 -21.81 6.99
CA ASP A 67 -13.48 -23.27 7.14
C ASP A 67 -12.78 -23.81 8.41
N GLY A 68 -12.19 -22.92 9.22
CA GLY A 68 -11.49 -23.26 10.46
C GLY A 68 -10.00 -23.56 10.28
N ASP A 69 -9.49 -23.61 9.05
CA ASP A 69 -8.06 -23.80 8.78
C ASP A 69 -7.23 -22.60 9.25
N TYR A 70 -5.95 -22.82 9.52
CA TYR A 70 -5.03 -21.74 9.87
C TYR A 70 -4.88 -20.72 8.73
N ASN A 71 -5.16 -19.45 9.01
CA ASN A 71 -5.01 -18.36 8.06
C ASN A 71 -3.53 -18.02 7.88
N ARG A 72 -3.03 -18.20 6.65
CA ARG A 72 -1.62 -17.91 6.32
C ARG A 72 -1.28 -16.42 6.32
N GLU A 73 -2.29 -15.55 6.27
CA GLU A 73 -2.16 -14.11 6.40
C GLU A 73 -2.15 -13.66 7.88
N TYR A 74 -2.43 -14.56 8.84
CA TYR A 74 -2.36 -14.23 10.26
C TYR A 74 -0.96 -13.70 10.64
N GLY A 75 -0.93 -12.58 11.36
CA GLY A 75 0.32 -11.90 11.73
C GLY A 75 1.00 -11.14 10.58
N SER A 76 0.35 -10.97 9.43
CA SER A 76 0.89 -10.14 8.35
C SER A 76 1.03 -8.67 8.76
N PRO A 77 2.04 -7.96 8.21
CA PRO A 77 2.16 -6.51 8.41
C PRO A 77 0.91 -5.76 7.97
N LEU A 78 0.62 -4.64 8.66
CA LEU A 78 -0.46 -3.70 8.30
C LEU A 78 -0.38 -3.27 6.83
N MET A 79 0.83 -3.12 6.32
CA MET A 79 1.14 -2.65 4.97
C MET A 79 0.66 -3.56 3.84
N ASN A 80 0.16 -4.77 4.13
CA ASN A 80 -0.40 -5.71 3.14
C ASN A 80 -1.94 -5.59 3.01
N GLY A 81 -2.51 -4.49 3.52
CA GLY A 81 -3.94 -4.23 3.48
C GLY A 81 -4.32 -3.32 2.31
N ASP A 82 -5.47 -3.57 1.68
CA ASP A 82 -6.02 -2.70 0.66
C ASP A 82 -6.20 -1.28 1.20
N GLY A 83 -5.83 -0.29 0.40
CA GLY A 83 -5.96 1.12 0.74
C GLY A 83 -7.43 1.54 0.76
N MET A 84 -7.82 2.15 1.87
CA MET A 84 -9.07 2.89 2.00
C MET A 84 -8.75 4.37 2.12
N ILE A 85 -9.38 5.17 1.28
CA ILE A 85 -9.32 6.63 1.35
C ILE A 85 -10.47 7.15 2.19
N PHE A 86 -10.17 8.13 3.05
CA PHE A 86 -11.12 8.89 3.85
C PHE A 86 -11.04 10.35 3.44
N LYS A 87 -12.20 10.96 3.18
CA LYS A 87 -12.36 12.39 2.90
C LYS A 87 -13.24 12.99 3.96
N LEU A 88 -12.68 13.89 4.75
CA LEU A 88 -13.43 14.80 5.62
C LEU A 88 -13.64 16.11 4.87
N ASP A 89 -14.89 16.49 4.65
CA ASP A 89 -15.28 17.66 3.87
C ASP A 89 -15.83 18.76 4.79
N PHE A 90 -15.21 19.94 4.75
CA PHE A 90 -15.54 21.11 5.56
C PHE A 90 -16.17 22.25 4.73
N ASN A 91 -16.58 21.99 3.50
CA ASN A 91 -17.09 23.03 2.60
C ASN A 91 -18.48 23.56 2.99
N GLN A 92 -19.14 22.93 3.97
CA GLN A 92 -20.41 23.38 4.52
C GLN A 92 -20.23 23.92 5.94
N LYS A 93 -20.64 25.17 6.18
CA LYS A 93 -20.46 25.84 7.48
C LYS A 93 -21.11 25.03 8.61
N GLY A 94 -20.34 24.78 9.68
CA GLY A 94 -20.80 24.05 10.86
C GLY A 94 -21.01 22.55 10.64
N GLN A 95 -20.58 22.01 9.50
CA GLN A 95 -20.81 20.62 9.12
C GLN A 95 -19.50 19.96 8.67
N VAL A 96 -19.33 18.68 8.99
CA VAL A 96 -18.25 17.84 8.47
C VAL A 96 -18.86 16.54 7.95
N SER A 97 -18.68 16.25 6.67
CA SER A 97 -19.06 14.94 6.12
C SER A 97 -17.84 14.05 5.97
N LEU A 98 -18.01 12.75 6.19
CA LEU A 98 -17.01 11.72 5.99
C LEU A 98 -17.44 10.81 4.84
N LYS A 99 -16.59 10.72 3.81
CA LYS A 99 -16.69 9.72 2.76
C LYS A 99 -15.50 8.77 2.85
N ALA A 100 -15.76 7.46 2.91
CA ALA A 100 -14.73 6.43 2.89
C ALA A 100 -14.95 5.46 1.72
N ARG A 101 -13.91 5.18 0.93
CA ARG A 101 -13.99 4.26 -0.23
C ARG A 101 -12.76 3.34 -0.29
N LEU A 102 -12.96 2.08 -0.67
CA LEU A 102 -11.85 1.19 -1.00
C LEU A 102 -11.28 1.54 -2.37
N MET A 103 -9.95 1.56 -2.49
CA MET A 103 -9.27 1.80 -3.76
C MET A 103 -9.09 0.49 -4.53
N LYS A 104 -10.06 0.19 -5.41
CA LYS A 104 -10.18 -1.10 -6.11
C LYS A 104 -9.44 -1.12 -7.44
N THR A 105 -8.13 -1.42 -7.41
CA THR A 105 -7.29 -1.56 -8.61
C THR A 105 -7.71 -2.76 -9.49
N PRO A 106 -7.27 -2.88 -10.76
CA PRO A 106 -7.55 -4.09 -11.56
C PRO A 106 -7.12 -5.40 -10.86
N CYS A 107 -5.98 -5.40 -10.19
CA CYS A 107 -5.52 -6.54 -9.39
C CYS A 107 -6.40 -6.81 -8.16
N TYR A 108 -7.18 -5.84 -7.67
CA TYR A 108 -8.13 -6.06 -6.57
C TYR A 108 -9.23 -7.00 -7.02
N TYR A 109 -9.79 -6.77 -8.21
CA TYR A 109 -10.84 -7.61 -8.74
C TYR A 109 -10.33 -9.04 -9.04
N ALA A 110 -9.08 -9.18 -9.47
CA ALA A 110 -8.46 -10.50 -9.63
C ALA A 110 -8.31 -11.22 -8.28
N ASP A 111 -7.89 -10.51 -7.24
CA ASP A 111 -7.77 -11.04 -5.88
C ASP A 111 -9.14 -11.42 -5.32
N GLU A 112 -10.12 -10.52 -5.41
CA GLU A 112 -11.51 -10.74 -4.99
C GLU A 112 -12.13 -11.97 -5.69
N ALA A 113 -11.87 -12.17 -6.98
CA ALA A 113 -12.33 -13.33 -7.72
C ALA A 113 -11.63 -14.64 -7.30
N THR A 114 -10.35 -14.57 -6.95
CA THR A 114 -9.49 -15.73 -6.63
C THR A 114 -9.34 -15.99 -5.12
N LYS A 115 -9.94 -15.15 -4.27
CA LYS A 115 -9.99 -15.27 -2.81
C LYS A 115 -10.59 -16.60 -2.36
N ILE A 116 -10.40 -16.96 -1.10
CA ILE A 116 -10.96 -18.20 -0.55
C ILE A 116 -12.50 -18.15 -0.66
N GLY A 117 -13.09 -19.16 -1.32
CA GLY A 117 -14.54 -19.22 -1.61
C GLY A 117 -15.05 -18.29 -2.73
N GLY A 118 -14.17 -17.48 -3.32
CA GLY A 118 -14.45 -16.58 -4.45
C GLY A 118 -14.89 -17.30 -5.73
N VAL A 119 -15.49 -16.55 -6.65
CA VAL A 119 -16.13 -17.10 -7.87
C VAL A 119 -15.18 -17.95 -8.71
N ALA A 120 -13.91 -17.54 -8.85
CA ALA A 120 -12.92 -18.29 -9.60
C ALA A 120 -12.37 -19.46 -8.78
N SER A 121 -12.05 -19.26 -7.50
CA SER A 121 -11.39 -20.28 -6.66
C SER A 121 -12.28 -21.49 -6.35
N ARG A 122 -13.61 -21.38 -6.52
CA ARG A 122 -14.54 -22.52 -6.53
C ARG A 122 -14.14 -23.57 -7.55
N GLN A 123 -13.63 -23.14 -8.70
CA GLN A 123 -13.07 -24.06 -9.69
C GLN A 123 -11.61 -24.37 -9.32
N ARG A 124 -11.31 -25.66 -9.12
CA ARG A 124 -9.98 -26.14 -8.71
C ARG A 124 -8.84 -25.58 -9.58
N LEU A 125 -9.07 -25.43 -10.88
CA LEU A 125 -8.09 -24.92 -11.84
C LEU A 125 -7.62 -23.49 -11.51
N TYR A 126 -8.50 -22.64 -10.98
CA TYR A 126 -8.19 -21.23 -10.77
C TYR A 126 -7.66 -20.91 -9.36
N ARG A 127 -7.66 -21.87 -8.42
CA ARG A 127 -7.14 -21.66 -7.05
C ARG A 127 -5.67 -21.22 -7.01
N LYS A 128 -4.86 -21.68 -7.97
CA LYS A 128 -3.43 -21.32 -8.06
C LYS A 128 -3.20 -19.82 -8.30
N TYR A 129 -4.16 -19.09 -8.83
CA TYR A 129 -4.02 -17.66 -9.12
C TYR A 129 -4.25 -16.76 -7.89
N GLY A 130 -4.71 -17.30 -6.77
CA GLY A 130 -4.96 -16.54 -5.54
C GLY A 130 -3.72 -15.83 -5.00
N PHE A 131 -3.92 -14.65 -4.42
CA PHE A 131 -2.86 -13.85 -3.83
C PHE A 131 -2.65 -14.21 -2.35
N ARG A 132 -1.43 -14.00 -1.87
CA ARG A 132 -1.01 -14.28 -0.49
C ARG A 132 -0.04 -13.23 0.00
N ASN A 133 -0.13 -12.93 1.29
CA ASN A 133 0.83 -12.05 1.96
C ASN A 133 2.20 -12.74 2.02
N THR A 134 3.21 -12.08 1.47
CA THR A 134 4.59 -12.57 1.37
C THR A 134 5.54 -11.44 1.78
N GLY A 135 5.95 -11.45 3.05
CA GLY A 135 6.66 -10.31 3.62
C GLY A 135 5.76 -9.06 3.69
N ILE A 136 6.23 -7.96 3.11
CA ILE A 136 5.52 -6.66 3.09
C ILE A 136 4.73 -6.40 1.79
N ALA A 137 4.48 -7.45 1.01
CA ALA A 137 3.69 -7.35 -0.21
C ALA A 137 2.73 -8.53 -0.34
N ARG A 138 1.65 -8.33 -1.08
CA ARG A 138 0.68 -9.38 -1.40
C ARG A 138 0.86 -9.84 -2.85
N LEU A 139 1.21 -11.10 -3.03
CA LEU A 139 1.70 -11.66 -4.30
C LEU A 139 0.91 -12.90 -4.74
N SER A 140 0.79 -13.08 -6.05
CA SER A 140 0.36 -14.30 -6.72
C SER A 140 1.49 -14.77 -7.62
N LEU A 141 1.85 -16.05 -7.53
CA LEU A 141 2.91 -16.63 -8.37
C LEU A 141 2.57 -16.64 -9.86
N HIS A 142 1.29 -16.47 -10.22
CA HIS A 142 0.83 -16.48 -11.61
C HIS A 142 0.29 -15.14 -12.10
N LEU A 143 -0.12 -14.25 -11.20
CA LEU A 143 -0.67 -12.95 -11.58
C LEU A 143 0.26 -11.77 -11.26
N GLY A 144 1.21 -11.93 -10.33
CA GLY A 144 2.14 -10.90 -9.91
C GLY A 144 1.76 -10.22 -8.60
N ALA A 145 2.01 -8.91 -8.46
CA ALA A 145 1.86 -8.17 -7.21
C ALA A 145 0.54 -7.41 -7.13
N ARG A 146 -0.03 -7.30 -5.93
CA ARG A 146 -1.12 -6.36 -5.65
C ARG A 146 -0.57 -4.94 -5.60
N ASN A 147 -1.28 -4.04 -6.28
CA ASN A 147 -1.17 -2.61 -6.03
C ASN A 147 -2.27 -2.21 -5.05
N GLU A 148 -1.88 -2.01 -3.79
CA GLU A 148 -2.81 -1.80 -2.67
C GLU A 148 -3.19 -0.34 -2.46
N LEU A 149 -2.41 0.60 -3.00
CA LEU A 149 -2.67 2.05 -2.92
C LEU A 149 -2.89 2.58 -1.49
N ASN A 150 -2.20 2.01 -0.51
CA ASN A 150 -2.49 2.21 0.91
C ASN A 150 -1.56 3.19 1.64
N THR A 151 -0.69 3.91 0.91
CA THR A 151 0.43 4.65 1.54
C THR A 151 0.23 6.15 1.60
N ALA A 152 -0.07 6.83 0.48
CA ALA A 152 -0.34 8.27 0.51
C ALA A 152 -1.38 8.70 -0.53
N ILE A 153 -2.00 9.86 -0.26
CA ILE A 153 -2.85 10.59 -1.19
C ILE A 153 -2.21 11.96 -1.44
N ILE A 154 -1.90 12.28 -2.70
CA ILE A 154 -1.21 13.51 -3.08
C ILE A 154 -2.09 14.36 -4.00
N PRO A 155 -2.50 15.56 -3.60
CA PRO A 155 -3.18 16.49 -4.49
C PRO A 155 -2.19 17.09 -5.49
N PHE A 156 -2.62 17.24 -6.73
CA PHE A 156 -1.84 17.86 -7.80
C PHE A 156 -2.74 18.54 -8.82
N ARG A 157 -2.16 19.38 -9.68
CA ARG A 157 -2.88 20.05 -10.76
C ARG A 157 -1.94 20.32 -11.92
N PHE A 158 -2.28 19.86 -13.12
CA PHE A 158 -1.47 20.15 -14.30
C PHE A 158 -1.76 21.55 -14.86
N SER A 159 -0.82 22.06 -15.65
CA SER A 159 -0.89 23.39 -16.27
C SER A 159 -2.10 23.60 -17.18
N ASN A 160 -2.60 22.53 -17.81
CA ASN A 160 -3.72 22.53 -18.74
C ASN A 160 -5.08 22.18 -18.09
N THR A 161 -5.15 22.05 -16.76
CA THR A 161 -6.38 21.69 -16.05
C THR A 161 -6.63 22.64 -14.88
N GLU A 162 -7.84 23.18 -14.79
CA GLU A 162 -8.25 24.01 -13.65
C GLU A 162 -8.57 23.17 -12.39
N ALA A 163 -9.14 21.98 -12.59
CA ALA A 163 -9.57 21.13 -11.49
C ALA A 163 -8.38 20.44 -10.78
N PRO A 164 -8.35 20.43 -9.43
CA PRO A 164 -7.39 19.63 -8.68
C PRO A 164 -7.67 18.13 -8.89
N ARG A 165 -6.60 17.35 -8.93
CA ARG A 165 -6.60 15.90 -9.10
C ARG A 165 -5.94 15.25 -7.89
N LEU A 166 -6.20 13.96 -7.68
CA LEU A 166 -5.65 13.21 -6.55
C LEU A 166 -4.88 12.00 -7.06
N LEU A 167 -3.68 11.79 -6.50
CA LEU A 167 -2.92 10.55 -6.68
C LEU A 167 -3.07 9.67 -5.46
N ALA A 168 -3.38 8.40 -5.66
CA ALA A 168 -3.17 7.35 -4.69
C ALA A 168 -1.87 6.61 -4.99
N THR A 169 -1.09 6.31 -3.95
CA THR A 169 0.25 5.78 -4.12
C THR A 169 0.51 4.58 -3.22
N TYR A 170 1.47 3.76 -3.66
CA TYR A 170 2.00 2.61 -2.96
C TYR A 170 3.44 2.38 -3.42
N ASP A 171 4.32 1.90 -2.54
CA ASP A 171 5.73 1.71 -2.88
C ASP A 171 5.98 0.54 -3.85
N VAL A 172 4.99 -0.36 -3.99
CA VAL A 172 5.09 -1.58 -4.80
C VAL A 172 3.99 -1.63 -5.88
N GLY A 173 3.65 -0.46 -6.44
CA GLY A 173 2.77 -0.38 -7.60
C GLY A 173 2.72 1.01 -8.21
N ARG A 174 2.23 1.09 -9.45
CA ARG A 174 2.06 2.37 -10.15
C ARG A 174 1.06 3.27 -9.40
N PRO A 175 1.32 4.58 -9.25
CA PRO A 175 0.31 5.51 -8.75
C PRO A 175 -0.96 5.47 -9.60
N PHE A 176 -2.09 5.72 -8.96
CA PHE A 176 -3.38 5.85 -9.63
C PHE A 176 -3.95 7.24 -9.41
N GLU A 177 -4.67 7.72 -10.41
CA GLU A 177 -5.52 8.88 -10.24
C GLU A 177 -6.85 8.49 -9.59
N LEU A 178 -7.34 9.39 -8.73
CA LEU A 178 -8.64 9.34 -8.08
C LEU A 178 -9.50 10.54 -8.50
N ASP A 179 -10.79 10.30 -8.67
CA ASP A 179 -11.78 11.38 -8.76
C ASP A 179 -12.04 12.00 -7.37
N PRO A 180 -11.83 13.31 -7.16
CA PRO A 180 -11.95 13.94 -5.84
C PRO A 180 -13.38 14.00 -5.27
N ALA A 181 -14.41 13.81 -6.10
CA ALA A 181 -15.80 13.86 -5.67
C ALA A 181 -16.30 12.48 -5.20
N SER A 182 -16.11 11.45 -6.02
CA SER A 182 -16.56 10.08 -5.77
C SER A 182 -15.54 9.23 -5.01
N LEU A 183 -14.25 9.60 -5.06
CA LEU A 183 -13.11 8.84 -4.57
C LEU A 183 -12.88 7.50 -5.29
N THR A 184 -13.40 7.36 -6.52
CA THR A 184 -13.15 6.19 -7.35
C THR A 184 -11.85 6.34 -8.14
N LEU A 185 -11.15 5.22 -8.36
CA LEU A 185 -9.96 5.20 -9.21
C LEU A 185 -10.35 5.43 -10.67
N ILE A 186 -9.59 6.29 -11.36
CA ILE A 186 -9.79 6.59 -12.78
C ILE A 186 -8.86 5.73 -13.64
N THR A 187 -7.55 5.90 -13.48
CA THR A 187 -6.53 5.24 -14.31
C THR A 187 -5.18 5.25 -13.61
N PRO A 188 -4.27 4.27 -13.86
CA PRO A 188 -2.89 4.39 -13.44
C PRO A 188 -2.17 5.53 -14.16
N ILE A 189 -1.19 6.15 -13.51
CA ILE A 189 -0.38 7.23 -14.10
C ILE A 189 0.57 6.70 -15.16
N GLY A 190 0.52 7.30 -16.37
CA GLY A 190 1.36 6.94 -17.51
C GLY A 190 0.91 5.69 -18.27
N GLN A 191 1.70 5.29 -19.26
CA GLN A 191 1.56 4.07 -20.04
C GLN A 191 2.36 2.93 -19.41
N ASN A 192 1.99 1.67 -19.67
CA ASN A 192 2.72 0.51 -19.13
C ASN A 192 4.21 0.50 -19.52
N THR A 193 4.55 1.04 -20.69
CA THR A 193 5.92 1.10 -21.22
C THR A 193 6.82 2.11 -20.51
N GLU A 194 6.24 3.06 -19.78
CA GLU A 194 6.98 4.05 -18.98
C GLU A 194 7.42 3.50 -17.62
N TRP A 195 6.88 2.36 -17.20
CA TRP A 195 7.18 1.75 -15.90
C TRP A 195 8.00 0.49 -16.09
N ILE A 196 9.17 0.46 -15.46
CA ILE A 196 10.08 -0.67 -15.48
C ILE A 196 9.74 -1.58 -14.29
N PRO A 197 9.31 -2.83 -14.55
CA PRO A 197 9.03 -3.76 -13.49
C PRO A 197 10.33 -4.30 -12.87
N THR A 198 10.27 -4.66 -11.59
CA THR A 198 11.38 -5.31 -10.88
C THR A 198 11.49 -6.79 -11.25
N THR A 199 10.41 -7.40 -11.74
CA THR A 199 10.45 -8.78 -12.23
C THR A 199 11.31 -8.88 -13.50
N PRO A 200 12.13 -9.94 -13.66
CA PRO A 200 12.88 -10.17 -14.89
C PRO A 200 11.96 -10.11 -16.12
N GLY A 201 12.40 -9.45 -17.21
CA GLY A 201 11.57 -9.25 -18.41
C GLY A 201 11.10 -10.52 -19.12
N ILE A 202 11.69 -11.68 -18.80
CA ILE A 202 11.28 -13.01 -19.27
C ILE A 202 9.95 -13.43 -18.61
N VAL A 203 9.68 -12.94 -17.41
CA VAL A 203 8.49 -13.26 -16.61
C VAL A 203 7.44 -12.18 -16.85
N LYS A 204 6.51 -12.44 -17.78
CA LYS A 204 5.39 -11.55 -18.06
C LYS A 204 4.22 -11.87 -17.12
N MET A 205 4.04 -11.03 -16.10
CA MET A 205 2.90 -11.11 -15.18
C MET A 205 1.85 -10.05 -15.55
N PRO A 206 0.54 -10.37 -15.47
CA PRO A 206 -0.53 -9.37 -15.67
C PRO A 206 -0.42 -8.16 -14.74
N PHE A 207 0.02 -8.36 -13.50
CA PHE A 207 0.23 -7.32 -12.50
C PHE A 207 1.71 -7.28 -12.10
N PRO A 208 2.58 -6.67 -12.93
CA PRO A 208 4.00 -6.65 -12.65
C PRO A 208 4.31 -5.90 -11.36
N LEU A 209 5.34 -6.35 -10.64
CA LEU A 209 5.84 -5.64 -9.48
C LEU A 209 6.62 -4.42 -9.95
N VAL A 210 6.09 -3.23 -9.71
CA VAL A 210 6.72 -1.94 -10.04
C VAL A 210 7.05 -1.26 -8.72
N GLN A 211 8.33 -0.98 -8.47
CA GLN A 211 8.71 -0.20 -7.29
C GLN A 211 8.76 1.28 -7.64
N SER A 212 8.01 2.07 -6.89
CA SER A 212 7.95 3.52 -7.06
C SER A 212 7.87 4.21 -5.71
N THR A 213 8.05 5.53 -5.70
CA THR A 213 7.84 6.29 -4.45
C THR A 213 6.36 6.36 -4.11
N ALA A 214 6.00 6.07 -2.86
CA ALA A 214 4.71 6.45 -2.33
C ALA A 214 4.57 7.98 -2.12
N HIS A 215 5.67 8.72 -2.16
CA HIS A 215 5.72 10.16 -1.88
C HIS A 215 6.22 10.95 -3.09
N PRO A 216 5.47 11.00 -4.21
CA PRO A 216 5.77 11.93 -5.28
C PRO A 216 5.55 13.37 -4.79
N VAL A 217 6.23 14.32 -5.42
CA VAL A 217 6.17 15.74 -5.05
C VAL A 217 5.52 16.51 -6.19
N PHE A 218 4.52 17.33 -5.86
CA PHE A 218 3.92 18.27 -6.79
C PHE A 218 4.54 19.66 -6.58
N ASP A 219 5.06 20.26 -7.64
CA ASP A 219 5.53 21.65 -7.63
C ASP A 219 4.39 22.58 -8.06
N PRO A 220 3.88 23.47 -7.18
CA PRO A 220 2.78 24.37 -7.54
C PRO A 220 3.20 25.51 -8.50
N LEU A 221 4.50 25.82 -8.61
CA LEU A 221 5.01 26.86 -9.50
C LEU A 221 5.12 26.34 -10.94
N THR A 222 5.80 25.21 -11.14
CA THR A 222 5.95 24.61 -12.48
C THR A 222 4.74 23.77 -12.89
N LYS A 223 3.90 23.38 -11.92
CA LYS A 223 2.74 22.49 -12.07
C LYS A 223 3.14 21.08 -12.55
N GLU A 224 4.32 20.62 -12.13
CA GLU A 224 4.87 19.30 -12.45
C GLU A 224 4.73 18.34 -11.27
N VAL A 225 4.59 17.05 -11.56
CA VAL A 225 4.63 15.98 -10.56
C VAL A 225 5.90 15.18 -10.75
N PHE A 226 6.76 15.19 -9.75
CA PHE A 226 7.98 14.41 -9.72
C PHE A 226 7.72 13.08 -9.03
N THR A 227 8.00 11.99 -9.74
CA THR A 227 7.93 10.63 -9.22
C THR A 227 9.18 9.86 -9.61
N VAL A 228 9.40 8.73 -8.94
CA VAL A 228 10.52 7.83 -9.24
C VAL A 228 10.02 6.40 -9.37
N ASN A 229 10.54 5.71 -10.38
CA ASN A 229 10.48 4.27 -10.53
C ASN A 229 11.90 3.75 -10.38
N TYR A 230 12.13 2.89 -9.39
CA TYR A 230 13.43 2.33 -9.10
C TYR A 230 13.39 0.83 -9.26
N THR A 231 14.46 0.25 -9.80
CA THR A 231 14.61 -1.21 -9.92
C THR A 231 16.06 -1.58 -9.71
N ARG A 232 16.31 -2.80 -9.26
CA ARG A 232 17.68 -3.33 -9.22
C ARG A 232 18.07 -3.76 -10.62
N ALA A 233 19.33 -3.51 -11.00
CA ALA A 233 19.83 -3.98 -12.28
C ALA A 233 19.72 -5.51 -12.37
N LEU A 234 19.24 -6.00 -13.52
CA LEU A 234 18.94 -7.42 -13.74
C LEU A 234 20.15 -8.33 -13.46
N HIS A 235 21.36 -7.89 -13.84
CA HIS A 235 22.59 -8.64 -13.57
C HIS A 235 22.85 -8.83 -12.06
N THR A 236 22.52 -7.82 -11.24
CA THR A 236 22.66 -7.87 -9.78
C THR A 236 21.59 -8.76 -9.14
N MET A 237 20.40 -8.82 -9.73
CA MET A 237 19.34 -9.73 -9.29
C MET A 237 19.67 -11.18 -9.62
N ILE A 238 20.10 -11.46 -10.84
CA ILE A 238 20.46 -12.82 -11.30
C ILE A 238 21.72 -13.34 -10.60
N SER A 239 22.69 -12.47 -10.30
CA SER A 239 23.90 -12.84 -9.55
C SER A 239 23.65 -13.04 -8.06
N SER A 240 22.45 -12.71 -7.55
CA SER A 240 22.13 -12.95 -6.16
C SER A 240 21.95 -14.45 -5.90
N GLU A 241 22.68 -14.94 -4.90
CA GLU A 241 22.63 -16.34 -4.45
C GLU A 241 21.19 -16.78 -4.11
N HIS A 242 20.39 -15.85 -3.59
CA HIS A 242 18.99 -16.07 -3.26
C HIS A 242 18.11 -16.31 -4.51
N PHE A 243 18.34 -15.58 -5.60
CA PHE A 243 17.60 -15.78 -6.85
C PHE A 243 17.96 -17.12 -7.50
N ARG A 244 19.24 -17.52 -7.47
CA ARG A 244 19.66 -18.87 -7.89
C ARG A 244 18.95 -19.95 -7.08
N GLN A 245 18.88 -19.80 -5.76
CA GLN A 245 18.20 -20.78 -4.90
C GLN A 245 16.68 -20.84 -5.15
N LEU A 246 16.03 -19.69 -5.39
CA LEU A 246 14.59 -19.61 -5.67
C LEU A 246 14.23 -20.20 -7.04
N MET A 247 15.06 -19.97 -8.06
CA MET A 247 14.81 -20.42 -9.44
C MET A 247 15.23 -21.87 -9.69
N LEU A 248 16.27 -22.35 -9.00
CA LEU A 248 16.81 -23.70 -9.20
C LEU A 248 16.21 -24.75 -8.26
N GLY A 249 15.16 -24.40 -7.51
CA GLY A 249 14.28 -25.34 -6.81
C GLY A 249 15.03 -26.49 -6.13
N ASN A 250 15.93 -26.18 -5.20
CA ASN A 250 16.64 -27.26 -4.50
C ASN A 250 15.82 -27.70 -3.28
N GLU A 251 14.85 -28.60 -3.51
CA GLU A 251 14.00 -29.25 -2.49
C GLU A 251 14.81 -29.97 -1.37
N LYS A 252 16.13 -30.10 -1.49
CA LYS A 252 16.93 -30.97 -0.62
C LYS A 252 17.54 -30.34 0.65
N ASN A 253 17.40 -29.03 0.92
CA ASN A 253 18.15 -28.40 2.03
C ASN A 253 17.36 -27.89 3.23
N TRP A 254 16.06 -28.17 3.36
CA TRP A 254 15.28 -27.76 4.55
C TRP A 254 15.66 -28.49 5.86
N LYS A 255 16.43 -29.60 5.80
CA LYS A 255 16.83 -30.39 6.97
C LYS A 255 18.28 -30.19 7.42
N ARG A 256 18.79 -28.95 7.47
CA ARG A 256 20.02 -28.68 8.22
C ARG A 256 19.67 -28.01 9.55
N PRO A 257 19.87 -28.68 10.71
CA PRO A 257 19.67 -28.03 11.99
C PRO A 257 20.57 -26.81 12.09
N LEU A 258 20.03 -25.71 12.62
CA LEU A 258 20.71 -24.43 12.87
C LEU A 258 22.04 -24.68 13.57
N ARG A 259 23.11 -24.82 12.77
CA ARG A 259 24.45 -25.05 13.26
C ARG A 259 24.98 -23.70 13.71
N LYS A 260 25.27 -23.61 15.01
CA LYS A 260 25.75 -22.47 15.79
C LYS A 260 26.46 -21.40 14.94
N TRP A 261 25.91 -20.19 15.01
CA TRP A 261 26.49 -18.96 14.47
C TRP A 261 27.95 -18.81 14.92
N PRO A 262 28.94 -18.71 14.02
CA PRO A 262 30.30 -18.40 14.43
C PRO A 262 30.34 -16.97 14.95
N ARG A 263 30.63 -16.81 16.25
CA ARG A 263 31.06 -15.52 16.79
C ARG A 263 32.43 -15.19 16.18
N SER A 264 32.41 -14.34 15.15
CA SER A 264 33.43 -13.36 14.76
C SER A 264 33.58 -13.27 13.25
N THR A 265 33.12 -12.15 12.69
CA THR A 265 33.67 -11.60 11.46
C THR A 265 33.95 -10.13 11.76
N LYS A 266 35.24 -9.77 11.70
CA LYS A 266 35.75 -8.42 11.90
C LYS A 266 35.01 -7.42 11.00
N PRO A 267 34.79 -6.16 11.43
CA PRO A 267 34.09 -5.16 10.64
C PRO A 267 34.85 -4.88 9.34
N THR A 268 34.19 -5.08 8.21
CA THR A 268 34.64 -4.59 6.92
C THR A 268 34.69 -3.06 6.95
N LYS A 269 35.83 -2.50 6.53
CA LYS A 269 36.13 -1.06 6.49
C LYS A 269 34.96 -0.24 5.96
N THR A 270 34.46 0.66 6.81
CA THR A 270 33.55 1.75 6.44
C THR A 270 34.25 2.62 5.41
N GLN A 271 33.75 2.66 4.17
CA GLN A 271 34.12 3.73 3.25
C GLN A 271 33.36 4.99 3.67
N HIS A 272 34.08 5.92 4.30
CA HIS A 272 33.56 7.26 4.53
C HIS A 272 33.43 8.00 3.20
N VAL A 273 32.19 8.15 2.71
CA VAL A 273 31.88 9.07 1.62
C VAL A 273 31.91 10.49 2.19
N ARG A 274 32.97 11.24 1.85
CA ARG A 274 33.10 12.68 2.13
C ARG A 274 32.09 13.44 1.27
N TRP A 275 31.07 14.03 1.89
CA TRP A 275 30.20 15.01 1.26
C TRP A 275 31.02 16.23 0.83
N ARG A 276 31.20 16.45 -0.47
CA ARG A 276 31.68 17.74 -1.01
C ARG A 276 30.48 18.67 -1.14
N LYS A 277 30.62 19.89 -0.61
CA LYS A 277 29.67 21.00 -0.79
C LYS A 277 29.33 21.17 -2.27
N CYS A 278 28.04 21.11 -2.61
CA CYS A 278 27.55 21.59 -3.88
C CYS A 278 27.80 23.10 -3.97
N LYS A 279 28.45 23.52 -5.06
CA LYS A 279 28.55 24.93 -5.45
C LYS A 279 27.21 25.37 -6.02
N ASN A 280 26.80 26.57 -5.61
CA ASN A 280 25.64 27.30 -6.08
C ASN A 280 25.61 27.38 -7.62
N TYR A 281 24.43 27.13 -8.19
CA TYR A 281 23.92 27.77 -9.40
C TYR A 281 22.52 28.27 -9.09
#